data_AF-A0ABD2N521-F1
#
_entry.id   AF-A0ABD2N521-F1
#
_cell.length_a   1.000
_cell.length_b   1.000
_cell.length_c   1.000
_cell.angle_alpha   90.00
_cell.angle_beta   90.00
_cell.angle_gamma   90.00
#
_symmetry.space_group_name_H-M   'P 1'
#
loop_
_entity.id
_entity.type
_entity.pdbx_description
1 polymer ?
#
loop_
_entity_poly.entity_id
_entity_poly.type
_entity_poly.pdbx_seq_one_letter_code
_entity_poly.pdbx_strand_id
1 'polypeptide(L)'
;MLVGFGAKEGNRFSTSDKLGSHLKQLLGEAELRLQELGGLLDEPCVPLNTRASFSSIIGSAYQTSAMAGCAGGDTEKQAIAWGRRAKQLKRLVLGFTQARPPDPPSLVALDITACNAVSIRLQEPTSSDSPITTKFKVQWSTRPDFSILTGETEITDMSKPSCNIDLTQGRRYFFRASCGNLKGYGAYLTSTPCFVTPSSWRKLMEESRGLVVS
;
A
#
# COMPACT_ATOMS: atom_id res chain seq x y z
N MET A 1 11.49 -6.00 -6.85
CA MET A 1 10.27 -5.38 -6.27
C MET A 1 10.37 -3.86 -6.39
N LEU A 2 9.28 -3.16 -6.71
CA LEU A 2 9.22 -1.69 -6.82
C LEU A 2 9.73 -0.94 -5.57
N VAL A 3 9.54 -1.54 -4.39
CA VAL A 3 10.02 -1.00 -3.11
C VAL A 3 11.57 -0.89 -3.07
N GLY A 4 12.28 -1.85 -3.67
CA GLY A 4 13.74 -1.81 -3.82
C GLY A 4 14.24 -0.75 -4.81
N PHE A 5 13.34 -0.12 -5.58
CA PHE A 5 13.62 0.99 -6.48
C PHE A 5 13.06 2.33 -5.96
N GLY A 6 12.78 2.42 -4.65
CA GLY A 6 12.38 3.67 -4.00
C GLY A 6 10.88 3.97 -3.99
N ALA A 7 10.03 3.03 -4.41
CA ALA A 7 8.58 3.18 -4.23
C ALA A 7 8.24 3.15 -2.73
N LYS A 8 7.72 4.27 -2.22
CA LYS A 8 7.28 4.43 -0.82
C LYS A 8 5.77 4.61 -0.78
N GLU A 9 5.15 4.11 0.29
CA GLU A 9 3.75 4.40 0.58
C GLU A 9 3.58 5.89 0.88
N GLY A 10 2.56 6.53 0.31
CA GLY A 10 2.31 7.96 0.52
C GLY A 10 1.51 8.22 1.79
N ASN A 11 1.89 9.24 2.57
CA ASN A 11 1.23 9.62 3.84
C ASN A 11 -0.14 10.33 3.68
N ARG A 12 -0.77 10.24 2.51
CA ARG A 12 -1.98 11.02 2.19
C ARG A 12 -3.25 10.51 2.86
N PHE A 13 -3.28 9.26 3.32
CA PHE A 13 -4.43 8.66 3.97
C PHE A 13 -4.03 8.10 5.32
N SER A 14 -4.74 8.51 6.38
CA SER A 14 -4.49 8.05 7.75
C SER A 14 -4.92 6.59 8.00
N THR A 15 -5.74 6.03 7.12
CA THR A 15 -6.33 4.68 7.25
C THR A 15 -6.58 4.11 5.85
N SER A 16 -6.47 2.79 5.70
CA SER A 16 -6.72 2.12 4.42
C SER A 16 -8.16 2.30 3.93
N ASP A 17 -9.15 2.33 4.83
CA ASP A 17 -10.57 2.52 4.47
C ASP A 17 -10.85 3.87 3.81
N LYS A 18 -10.17 4.93 4.24
CA LYS A 18 -10.26 6.26 3.61
C LYS A 18 -9.74 6.23 2.18
N LEU A 19 -8.65 5.49 1.93
CA LEU A 19 -8.15 5.32 0.57
C LEU A 19 -9.15 4.54 -0.29
N GLY A 20 -9.68 3.43 0.21
CA GLY A 20 -10.69 2.64 -0.51
C GLY A 20 -11.94 3.46 -0.87
N SER A 21 -12.42 4.26 0.08
CA SER A 21 -13.55 5.18 -0.12
C SER A 21 -13.21 6.25 -1.15
N HIS A 22 -12.01 6.82 -1.09
CA HIS A 22 -11.56 7.81 -2.07
C HIS A 22 -11.46 7.23 -3.49
N LEU A 23 -10.94 6.01 -3.65
CA LEU A 23 -10.89 5.34 -4.95
C LEU A 23 -12.31 5.12 -5.53
N LYS A 24 -13.27 4.71 -4.69
CA LYS A 24 -14.67 4.57 -5.09
C LYS A 24 -15.31 5.91 -5.46
N GLN A 25 -15.03 6.97 -4.70
CA GLN A 25 -15.50 8.31 -5.03
C GLN A 25 -14.96 8.77 -6.38
N LEU A 26 -13.65 8.67 -6.62
CA LEU A 26 -13.03 9.03 -7.90
C LEU A 26 -13.61 8.21 -9.06
N LEU A 27 -13.92 6.93 -8.84
CA LEU A 27 -14.56 6.09 -9.84
C LEU A 27 -15.96 6.59 -10.16
N GLY A 28 -16.79 6.85 -9.14
CA GLY A 28 -18.14 7.39 -9.32
C GLY A 28 -18.14 8.74 -10.04
N GLU A 29 -17.21 9.63 -9.69
CA GLU A 29 -17.01 10.91 -10.40
C GLU A 29 -16.65 10.67 -11.88
N ALA A 30 -15.76 9.73 -12.18
CA ALA A 30 -15.36 9.44 -13.55
C ALA A 30 -16.48 8.82 -14.38
N GLU A 31 -17.31 7.97 -13.78
CA GLU A 31 -18.49 7.38 -14.43
C GLU A 31 -19.58 8.42 -14.68
N LEU A 32 -19.83 9.31 -13.72
CA LEU A 32 -20.77 10.42 -13.87
C LEU A 32 -20.35 11.35 -15.03
N ARG A 33 -19.07 11.75 -15.08
CA ARG A 33 -18.55 12.58 -16.19
C ARG A 33 -18.67 11.89 -17.55
N LEU A 34 -18.46 10.58 -17.59
CA LEU A 34 -18.63 9.82 -18.82
C LEU A 34 -20.11 9.77 -19.27
N GLN A 35 -21.03 9.67 -18.31
CA GLN A 35 -22.47 9.72 -18.59
C GLN A 35 -22.92 11.11 -19.06
N GLU A 36 -22.40 12.19 -18.48
CA GLU A 36 -22.68 13.57 -18.94
C GLU A 36 -22.20 13.79 -20.38
N LEU A 37 -21.00 13.30 -20.71
CA LEU A 37 -20.43 13.43 -22.05
C LEU A 37 -21.08 12.49 -23.08
N GLY A 38 -21.58 11.34 -22.64
CA GLY A 38 -22.31 10.38 -23.49
C GLY A 38 -23.81 10.68 -23.65
N GLY A 39 -24.41 11.32 -22.64
CA GLY A 39 -25.82 11.73 -22.60
C GLY A 39 -26.11 13.06 -23.29
N LEU A 40 -25.08 13.78 -23.73
CA LEU A 40 -25.21 15.00 -24.55
C LEU A 40 -25.58 14.70 -26.03
N LEU A 41 -25.84 13.43 -26.35
CA LEU A 41 -26.33 12.95 -27.66
C LEU A 41 -27.84 12.68 -27.69
N ASP A 42 -28.60 13.06 -26.66
CA ASP A 42 -30.06 12.90 -26.66
C ASP A 42 -30.77 14.24 -26.92
N GLU A 43 -31.28 14.39 -28.16
CA GLU A 43 -32.52 15.10 -28.56
C GLU A 43 -32.66 15.13 -30.11
N PRO A 44 -33.86 14.96 -30.70
CA PRO A 44 -34.89 13.94 -30.52
C PRO A 44 -34.99 12.98 -31.73
N CYS A 45 -35.66 11.84 -31.54
CA CYS A 45 -36.04 10.91 -32.61
C CYS A 45 -36.95 11.58 -33.65
N VAL A 46 -36.48 11.74 -34.89
CA VAL A 46 -37.35 11.92 -36.07
C VAL A 46 -37.59 10.56 -36.73
N PRO A 47 -38.84 10.12 -36.94
CA PRO A 47 -39.11 8.87 -37.63
C PRO A 47 -38.87 9.06 -39.13
N LEU A 48 -37.81 8.45 -39.66
CA LEU A 48 -37.57 8.44 -41.11
C LEU A 48 -38.44 7.36 -41.74
N ASN A 49 -39.55 7.79 -42.34
CA ASN A 49 -40.41 6.92 -43.13
C ASN A 49 -39.96 6.92 -44.62
N THR A 50 -39.83 5.70 -45.12
CA THR A 50 -40.00 5.22 -46.51
C THR A 50 -39.08 5.67 -47.67
N ARG A 51 -38.36 4.67 -48.19
CA ARG A 51 -38.36 4.16 -49.58
C ARG A 51 -37.12 4.43 -50.47
N ALA A 52 -36.35 3.35 -50.60
CA ALA A 52 -35.63 2.79 -51.76
C ALA A 52 -34.68 3.66 -52.62
N SER A 53 -33.44 3.17 -52.80
CA SER A 53 -33.00 2.57 -54.08
C SER A 53 -31.62 1.90 -53.98
N PHE A 54 -31.44 0.87 -54.80
CA PHE A 54 -30.26 0.02 -54.94
C PHE A 54 -29.28 0.57 -56.00
N SER A 55 -28.06 0.01 -56.02
CA SER A 55 -26.92 0.21 -56.97
C SER A 55 -26.00 1.41 -56.67
N SER A 56 -24.66 1.37 -56.76
CA SER A 56 -23.67 0.39 -57.21
C SER A 56 -22.23 0.83 -56.80
N ILE A 57 -21.39 -0.12 -56.39
CA ILE A 57 -19.98 -0.38 -56.81
C ILE A 57 -18.93 0.77 -56.86
N ILE A 58 -17.88 0.55 -56.03
CA ILE A 58 -16.42 0.78 -56.18
C ILE A 58 -15.85 2.21 -56.34
N GLY A 59 -14.93 2.55 -55.44
CA GLY A 59 -13.91 3.60 -55.66
C GLY A 59 -13.09 3.92 -54.40
N SER A 60 -11.85 3.42 -54.34
CA SER A 60 -10.83 3.78 -53.34
C SER A 60 -10.53 5.29 -53.35
N ALA A 61 -10.45 5.93 -52.18
CA ALA A 61 -9.40 6.90 -51.83
C ALA A 61 -9.68 7.57 -50.48
N TYR A 62 -8.65 7.61 -49.64
CA TYR A 62 -8.56 8.41 -48.43
C TYR A 62 -8.46 9.90 -48.80
N GLN A 63 -9.29 10.75 -48.17
CA GLN A 63 -9.05 12.17 -47.75
C GLN A 63 -10.42 12.78 -47.40
N THR A 64 -10.74 13.07 -46.13
CA THR A 64 -10.57 14.38 -45.44
C THR A 64 -11.08 15.56 -46.29
N SER A 65 -12.03 16.40 -45.92
CA SER A 65 -12.32 16.98 -44.60
C SER A 65 -13.67 17.74 -44.59
N ALA A 66 -14.35 17.65 -43.45
CA ALA A 66 -15.10 18.69 -42.71
C ALA A 66 -16.07 19.65 -43.42
N MET A 67 -17.32 19.68 -42.95
CA MET A 67 -17.94 20.87 -42.33
C MET A 67 -19.15 20.44 -41.49
N ALA A 68 -18.95 20.17 -40.19
CA ALA A 68 -20.01 20.19 -39.16
C ALA A 68 -19.39 20.17 -37.75
N GLY A 69 -19.47 21.31 -37.04
CA GLY A 69 -19.41 21.38 -35.58
C GLY A 69 -18.03 21.31 -34.92
N CYS A 70 -17.38 22.47 -34.71
CA CYS A 70 -16.19 22.63 -33.86
C CYS A 70 -16.43 22.36 -32.35
N ALA A 71 -17.52 21.69 -31.97
CA ALA A 71 -17.85 21.38 -30.57
C ALA A 71 -17.79 19.86 -30.27
N GLY A 72 -18.02 18.99 -31.27
CA GLY A 72 -18.13 17.54 -31.05
C GLY A 72 -16.79 16.82 -30.82
N GLY A 73 -15.71 17.32 -31.43
CA GLY A 73 -14.39 16.68 -31.32
C GLY A 73 -13.76 16.81 -29.93
N ASP A 74 -14.05 17.87 -29.20
CA ASP A 74 -13.49 18.07 -27.86
C ASP A 74 -14.29 17.33 -26.79
N THR A 75 -15.62 17.24 -26.94
CA THR A 75 -16.47 16.36 -26.11
C THR A 75 -16.10 14.89 -26.29
N GLU A 76 -15.82 14.45 -27.52
CA GLU A 76 -15.41 13.07 -27.82
C GLU A 76 -14.03 12.75 -27.21
N LYS A 77 -13.04 13.64 -27.36
CA LYS A 77 -11.73 13.48 -26.71
C LYS A 77 -11.85 13.42 -25.19
N GLN A 78 -12.70 14.26 -24.59
CA GLN A 78 -12.98 14.23 -23.16
C GLN A 78 -13.63 12.90 -22.75
N ALA A 79 -14.60 12.40 -23.51
CA ALA A 79 -15.24 11.10 -23.24
C ALA A 79 -14.21 9.95 -23.29
N ILE A 80 -13.30 9.95 -24.26
CA ILE A 80 -12.21 8.97 -24.34
C ILE A 80 -11.29 9.07 -23.11
N ALA A 81 -10.90 10.28 -22.71
CA ALA A 81 -10.04 10.50 -21.55
C ALA A 81 -10.71 10.02 -20.24
N TRP A 82 -11.98 10.38 -20.02
CA TRP A 82 -12.76 9.94 -18.86
C TRP A 82 -13.02 8.44 -18.88
N GLY A 83 -13.28 7.84 -20.03
CA GLY A 83 -13.42 6.39 -20.20
C GLY A 83 -12.14 5.63 -19.82
N ARG A 84 -10.97 6.13 -20.24
CA ARG A 84 -9.67 5.58 -19.82
C ARG A 84 -9.47 5.69 -18.30
N ARG A 85 -9.79 6.85 -17.73
CA ARG A 85 -9.70 7.10 -16.28
C ARG A 85 -10.61 6.16 -15.49
N ALA A 86 -11.89 6.03 -15.87
CA ALA A 86 -12.85 5.13 -15.22
C ALA A 86 -12.35 3.68 -15.29
N LYS A 87 -11.86 3.22 -16.45
CA LYS A 87 -11.29 1.87 -16.60
C LYS A 87 -10.10 1.63 -15.67
N GLN A 88 -9.21 2.61 -15.51
CA GLN A 88 -8.08 2.51 -14.58
C GLN A 88 -8.56 2.48 -13.13
N LEU A 89 -9.49 3.36 -12.75
CA LEU A 89 -10.04 3.41 -11.39
C LEU A 89 -10.78 2.13 -11.03
N LYS A 90 -11.54 1.52 -11.95
CA LYS A 90 -12.16 0.20 -11.73
C LYS A 90 -11.13 -0.86 -11.35
N ARG A 91 -10.00 -0.90 -12.07
CA ARG A 91 -8.90 -1.83 -11.78
C ARG A 91 -8.26 -1.55 -10.43
N LEU A 92 -8.07 -0.27 -10.07
CA LEU A 92 -7.52 0.12 -8.77
C LEU A 92 -8.47 -0.24 -7.61
N VAL A 93 -9.77 0.03 -7.75
CA VAL A 93 -10.79 -0.36 -6.76
C VAL A 93 -10.83 -1.88 -6.60
N LEU A 94 -10.83 -2.62 -7.70
CA LEU A 94 -10.81 -4.08 -7.68
C LEU A 94 -9.56 -4.61 -6.96
N GLY A 95 -8.37 -4.13 -7.37
CA GLY A 95 -7.10 -4.53 -6.76
C GLY A 95 -7.04 -4.19 -5.28
N PHE A 96 -7.52 -3.01 -4.87
CA PHE A 96 -7.60 -2.64 -3.45
C PHE A 96 -8.59 -3.49 -2.65
N THR A 97 -9.72 -3.87 -3.26
CA THR A 97 -10.72 -4.73 -2.62
C THR A 97 -10.21 -6.16 -2.42
N GLN A 98 -9.43 -6.66 -3.39
CA GLN A 98 -8.80 -7.98 -3.33
C GLN A 98 -7.51 -8.00 -2.52
N ALA A 99 -6.91 -6.84 -2.24
CA ALA A 99 -5.70 -6.75 -1.43
C ALA A 99 -5.96 -7.22 0.01
N ARG A 100 -4.99 -7.94 0.56
CA ARG A 100 -4.95 -8.38 1.95
C ARG A 100 -3.62 -7.97 2.60
N PRO A 101 -3.57 -7.84 3.94
CA PRO A 101 -2.30 -7.67 4.64
C PRO A 101 -1.33 -8.85 4.37
N PRO A 102 -0.01 -8.63 4.43
CA PRO A 102 0.97 -9.69 4.26
C PRO A 102 0.90 -10.74 5.38
N ASP A 103 1.53 -11.90 5.13
CA ASP A 103 1.75 -12.91 6.17
C ASP A 103 2.74 -12.37 7.25
N PRO A 104 2.85 -12.99 8.43
CA PRO A 104 3.78 -12.54 9.47
C PRO A 104 5.24 -12.52 9.00
N PRO A 105 6.11 -11.68 9.60
CA PRO A 105 7.55 -11.72 9.34
C PRO A 105 8.10 -13.13 9.50
N SER A 106 9.10 -13.52 8.70
CA SER A 106 9.78 -14.81 8.90
C SER A 106 10.76 -14.77 10.06
N LEU A 107 11.21 -13.57 10.46
CA LEU A 107 12.11 -13.35 11.58
C LEU A 107 11.78 -12.06 12.31
N VAL A 108 11.82 -12.13 13.64
CA VAL A 108 11.85 -10.98 14.56
C VAL A 108 12.98 -11.25 15.57
N ALA A 109 14.21 -10.91 15.19
CA ALA A 109 15.39 -11.17 16.02
C ALA A 109 15.70 -9.97 16.92
N LEU A 110 15.90 -10.24 18.22
CA LEU A 110 16.28 -9.24 19.21
C LEU A 110 17.70 -9.43 19.68
N ASP A 111 18.42 -8.31 19.79
CA ASP A 111 19.71 -8.24 20.44
C ASP A 111 19.75 -7.10 21.46
N ILE A 112 20.30 -7.35 22.65
CA ILE A 112 20.55 -6.29 23.63
C ILE A 112 21.82 -5.56 23.20
N THR A 113 21.70 -4.28 22.85
CA THR A 113 22.82 -3.46 22.37
C THR A 113 23.40 -2.54 23.44
N ALA A 114 22.63 -2.21 24.48
CA ALA A 114 23.10 -1.46 25.65
C ALA A 114 22.36 -1.88 26.92
N CYS A 115 22.75 -1.33 28.08
CA CYS A 115 22.06 -1.60 29.36
C CYS A 115 20.61 -1.12 29.39
N ASN A 116 20.22 -0.25 28.46
CA ASN A 116 18.91 0.35 28.29
C ASN A 116 18.42 0.32 26.83
N ALA A 117 19.03 -0.46 25.94
CA ALA A 117 18.65 -0.46 24.53
C ALA A 117 18.68 -1.85 23.91
N VAL A 118 17.78 -2.07 22.95
CA VAL A 118 17.72 -3.27 22.12
C VAL A 118 17.72 -2.89 20.65
N SER A 119 18.26 -3.77 19.82
CA SER A 119 18.11 -3.73 18.36
C SER A 119 17.20 -4.86 17.91
N ILE A 120 16.34 -4.55 16.94
CA ILE A 120 15.41 -5.51 16.34
C ILE A 120 15.75 -5.62 14.86
N ARG A 121 15.94 -6.85 14.38
CA ARG A 121 16.04 -7.17 12.95
C ARG A 121 14.81 -7.95 12.51
N LEU A 122 14.28 -7.57 11.36
CA LEU A 122 13.08 -8.16 10.78
C LEU A 122 13.41 -8.79 9.43
N GLN A 123 12.64 -9.80 9.05
CA GLN A 123 12.69 -10.38 7.72
C GLN A 123 11.29 -10.54 7.16
N GLU A 124 11.13 -10.19 5.88
CA GLU A 124 9.86 -10.38 5.16
C GLU A 124 9.42 -11.85 5.14
N PRO A 125 8.13 -12.12 4.89
CA PRO A 125 7.64 -13.49 4.78
C PRO A 125 8.38 -14.25 3.67
N THR A 126 8.67 -15.53 3.89
CA THR A 126 9.34 -16.38 2.89
C THR A 126 8.36 -17.00 1.88
N SER A 127 7.06 -16.96 2.18
CA SER A 127 6.00 -17.46 1.29
C SER A 127 5.90 -16.59 0.04
N SER A 128 5.99 -17.22 -1.15
CA SER A 128 5.84 -16.54 -2.43
C SER A 128 4.41 -16.06 -2.71
N ASP A 129 3.41 -16.61 -2.02
CA ASP A 129 2.00 -16.20 -2.12
C ASP A 129 1.65 -15.07 -1.13
N SER A 130 2.58 -14.69 -0.25
CA SER A 130 2.35 -13.55 0.63
C SER A 130 2.29 -12.26 -0.18
N PRO A 131 1.30 -11.38 0.08
CA PRO A 131 1.32 -10.01 -0.42
C PRO A 131 2.63 -9.30 -0.10
N ILE A 132 2.99 -8.34 -0.96
CA ILE A 132 4.20 -7.53 -0.79
C ILE A 132 4.13 -6.78 0.55
N THR A 133 5.21 -6.88 1.33
CA THR A 133 5.41 -6.08 2.53
C THR A 133 5.98 -4.72 2.12
N THR A 134 5.35 -3.64 2.56
CA THR A 134 5.84 -2.26 2.32
C THR A 134 6.25 -1.54 3.60
N LYS A 135 5.92 -2.12 4.75
CA LYS A 135 6.28 -1.61 6.08
C LYS A 135 6.21 -2.70 7.13
N PHE A 136 6.85 -2.46 8.27
CA PHE A 136 6.71 -3.27 9.47
C PHE A 136 6.17 -2.43 10.62
N LYS A 137 5.38 -3.04 11.48
CA LYS A 137 5.04 -2.49 12.79
C LYS A 137 5.65 -3.37 13.87
N VAL A 138 6.34 -2.73 14.80
CA VAL A 138 6.97 -3.36 15.96
C VAL A 138 6.27 -2.85 17.21
N GLN A 139 5.92 -3.76 18.12
CA GLN A 139 5.28 -3.44 19.39
C GLN A 139 6.04 -4.08 20.54
N TRP A 140 6.09 -3.40 21.68
CA TRP A 140 6.66 -3.95 22.90
C TRP A 140 5.78 -3.67 24.12
N SER A 141 5.81 -4.61 25.06
CA SER A 141 5.01 -4.58 26.28
C SER A 141 5.77 -5.18 27.44
N THR A 142 5.39 -4.79 28.65
CA THR A 142 5.83 -5.47 29.88
C THR A 142 4.97 -6.70 30.21
N ARG A 143 3.88 -6.91 29.46
CA ARG A 143 3.00 -8.07 29.55
C ARG A 143 3.16 -8.96 28.31
N PRO A 144 3.20 -10.30 28.48
CA PRO A 144 3.35 -11.24 27.35
C PRO A 144 2.13 -11.27 26.42
N ASP A 145 0.95 -10.85 26.91
CA ASP A 145 -0.30 -10.81 26.15
C ASP A 145 -0.46 -9.52 25.32
N PHE A 146 0.44 -8.54 25.47
CA PHE A 146 0.34 -7.22 24.84
C PHE A 146 -0.98 -6.48 25.11
N SER A 147 -1.66 -6.80 26.21
CA SER A 147 -2.91 -6.13 26.62
C SER A 147 -2.72 -4.63 26.90
N ILE A 148 -1.50 -4.25 27.31
CA ILE A 148 -1.08 -2.86 27.45
C ILE A 148 0.24 -2.70 26.71
N LEU A 149 0.29 -1.84 25.71
CA LEU A 149 1.52 -1.54 24.99
C LEU A 149 2.36 -0.55 25.79
N THR A 150 3.65 -0.84 25.93
CA THR A 150 4.61 0.15 26.44
C THR A 150 5.03 1.09 25.31
N GLY A 151 5.08 0.59 24.08
CA GLY A 151 5.30 1.43 22.89
C GLY A 151 5.17 0.64 21.60
N GLU A 152 5.16 1.39 20.49
CA GLU A 152 5.20 0.86 19.13
C GLU A 152 6.01 1.75 18.20
N THR A 153 6.50 1.18 17.11
CA THR A 153 7.17 1.92 16.03
C THR A 153 6.88 1.30 14.67
N GLU A 154 6.89 2.13 13.63
CA GLU A 154 6.66 1.74 12.25
C GLU A 154 7.95 1.93 11.43
N ILE A 155 8.33 0.92 10.66
CA ILE A 155 9.51 0.91 9.80
C ILE A 155 9.03 0.86 8.35
N THR A 156 9.32 1.92 7.61
CA THR A 156 8.97 2.05 6.18
C THR A 156 10.19 1.95 5.26
N ASP A 157 11.41 2.03 5.82
CA ASP A 157 12.64 1.77 5.09
C ASP A 157 12.93 0.27 5.03
N MET A 158 12.54 -0.33 3.90
CA MET A 158 12.69 -1.76 3.64
C MET A 158 14.09 -2.15 3.19
N SER A 159 15.00 -1.19 2.94
CA SER A 159 16.39 -1.52 2.57
C SER A 159 17.17 -2.17 3.73
N LYS A 160 16.79 -1.81 4.96
CA LYS A 160 17.34 -2.34 6.20
C LYS A 160 16.25 -2.38 7.27
N PRO A 161 15.39 -3.42 7.30
CA PRO A 161 14.24 -3.50 8.18
C PRO A 161 14.67 -3.81 9.62
N SER A 162 15.16 -2.77 10.30
CA SER A 162 15.67 -2.83 11.66
C SER A 162 15.39 -1.53 12.41
N CYS A 163 15.32 -1.61 13.74
CA CYS A 163 15.20 -0.42 14.59
C CYS A 163 15.92 -0.63 15.92
N ASN A 164 16.20 0.48 16.60
CA ASN A 164 16.68 0.47 17.98
C ASN A 164 15.60 1.05 18.88
N ILE A 165 15.46 0.47 20.07
CA ILE A 165 14.44 0.85 21.05
C ILE A 165 15.11 1.05 22.40
N ASP A 166 14.92 2.24 22.97
CA ASP A 166 15.34 2.56 24.33
C ASP A 166 14.30 2.09 25.34
N LEU A 167 14.77 1.45 26.40
CA LEU A 167 13.97 0.79 27.42
C LEU A 167 14.45 1.17 28.83
N THR A 168 13.56 1.02 29.80
CA THR A 168 13.94 1.14 31.20
C THR A 168 14.76 -0.08 31.62
N GLN A 169 15.94 0.17 32.18
CA GLN A 169 16.82 -0.88 32.72
C GLN A 169 16.12 -1.69 33.82
N GLY A 170 16.42 -2.99 33.88
CA GLY A 170 15.94 -3.90 34.93
C GLY A 170 14.49 -4.35 34.76
N ARG A 171 13.79 -3.86 33.72
CA ARG A 171 12.41 -4.24 33.42
C ARG A 171 12.35 -5.24 32.27
N ARG A 172 11.46 -6.22 32.40
CA ARG A 172 11.22 -7.24 31.36
C ARG A 172 10.31 -6.69 30.27
N TYR A 173 10.67 -6.94 29.01
CA TYR A 173 9.88 -6.57 27.84
C TYR A 173 9.73 -7.74 26.88
N PHE A 174 8.52 -7.87 26.33
CA PHE A 174 8.13 -8.78 25.25
C PHE A 174 7.97 -7.97 23.96
N PHE A 175 8.30 -8.57 22.82
CA PHE A 175 8.24 -7.90 21.53
C PHE A 175 7.52 -8.76 20.50
N ARG A 176 6.83 -8.08 19.60
CA ARG A 176 6.22 -8.69 18.43
C ARG A 176 6.27 -7.74 17.24
N ALA A 177 6.29 -8.28 16.04
CA ALA A 177 6.23 -7.48 14.83
C ALA A 177 5.28 -8.08 13.79
N SER A 178 4.70 -7.22 12.95
CA SER A 178 3.83 -7.61 11.85
C SER A 178 4.28 -6.93 10.56
N CYS A 179 4.22 -7.66 9.45
CA CYS A 179 4.33 -7.08 8.12
C CYS A 179 3.05 -6.31 7.79
N GLY A 180 3.19 -5.23 7.01
CA GLY A 180 2.08 -4.40 6.60
C GLY A 180 2.22 -3.90 5.17
N ASN A 181 1.08 -3.54 4.60
CA ASN A 181 0.97 -2.85 3.32
C ASN A 181 -0.14 -1.79 3.36
N LEU A 182 -0.52 -1.29 2.19
CA LEU A 182 -1.59 -0.30 2.03
C LEU A 182 -2.96 -0.77 2.57
N LYS A 183 -3.18 -2.09 2.69
CA LYS A 183 -4.41 -2.64 3.26
C LYS A 183 -4.39 -2.59 4.79
N GLY A 184 -3.22 -2.79 5.40
CA GLY A 184 -3.02 -2.78 6.84
C GLY A 184 -1.92 -3.74 7.27
N TYR A 185 -1.97 -4.12 8.54
CA TYR A 185 -1.01 -5.03 9.19
C TYR A 185 -1.58 -6.44 9.27
N GLY A 186 -0.72 -7.43 9.02
CA GLY A 186 -1.03 -8.85 9.18
C GLY A 186 -0.95 -9.31 10.64
N ALA A 187 -0.86 -10.63 10.81
CA ALA A 187 -0.65 -11.20 12.14
C ALA A 187 0.76 -10.91 12.68
N TYR A 188 0.86 -10.83 14.00
CA TYR A 188 2.11 -10.57 14.68
C TYR A 188 2.90 -11.87 14.90
N LEU A 189 4.21 -11.81 14.67
CA LEU A 189 5.19 -12.81 15.12
C LEU A 189 5.88 -12.31 16.40
N THR A 190 5.97 -13.18 17.40
CA THR A 190 6.74 -12.90 18.63
C THR A 190 8.23 -12.96 18.34
N SER A 191 9.00 -12.11 19.01
CA SER A 191 10.44 -12.09 18.85
C SER A 191 11.15 -13.35 19.33
N THR A 192 12.38 -13.54 18.84
CA THR A 192 13.35 -14.48 19.38
C THR A 192 14.59 -13.71 19.85
N PRO A 193 14.95 -13.76 21.15
CA PRO A 193 14.21 -14.37 22.26
C PRO A 193 12.83 -13.72 22.49
N CYS A 194 11.91 -14.43 23.17
CA CYS A 194 10.54 -13.96 23.40
C CYS A 194 10.44 -12.77 24.37
N PHE A 195 11.45 -12.58 25.21
CA PHE A 195 11.61 -11.40 26.05
C PHE A 195 13.07 -11.09 26.31
N VAL A 196 13.33 -9.86 26.74
CA VAL A 196 14.62 -9.45 27.30
C VAL A 196 14.44 -8.67 28.58
N THR A 197 15.51 -8.52 29.36
CA THR A 197 15.59 -7.61 30.50
C THR A 197 16.92 -6.86 30.40
N PRO A 198 16.95 -5.67 29.76
CA PRO A 198 18.17 -4.89 29.64
C PRO A 198 18.74 -4.56 31.02
N SER A 199 20.05 -4.78 31.19
CA SER A 199 20.73 -4.58 32.47
C SER A 199 22.22 -4.30 32.27
N SER A 200 22.85 -3.73 33.29
CA SER A 200 24.29 -3.44 33.31
C SER A 200 25.17 -4.67 33.52
N TRP A 201 24.60 -5.85 33.81
CA TRP A 201 25.39 -7.06 34.08
C TRP A 201 26.36 -7.42 32.95
N ARG A 202 25.96 -7.24 31.68
CA ARG A 202 26.86 -7.47 30.54
C ARG A 202 28.03 -6.50 30.50
N LYS A 203 27.79 -5.22 30.82
CA LYS A 203 28.82 -4.18 30.89
C LYS A 203 29.86 -4.51 31.98
N LEU A 204 29.39 -4.95 33.15
CA LEU A 204 30.27 -5.37 34.25
C LEU A 204 31.10 -6.61 33.90
N MET A 205 30.54 -7.58 33.15
CA MET A 205 31.30 -8.75 32.71
C MET A 205 32.43 -8.37 31.74
N GLU A 206 32.20 -7.41 30.84
CA GLU A 206 33.21 -6.95 29.88
C GLU A 206 34.34 -6.16 30.58
N GLU A 207 33.98 -5.31 31.54
CA GLU A 207 34.94 -4.58 32.38
C GLU A 207 35.76 -5.52 33.27
N SER A 208 35.12 -6.55 33.86
CA SER A 208 35.84 -7.57 34.65
C SER A 208 36.81 -8.39 33.81
N ARG A 209 36.52 -8.63 32.52
CA ARG A 209 37.44 -9.29 31.58
C ARG A 209 38.62 -8.41 31.20
N GLY A 210 38.43 -7.09 31.10
CA GLY A 210 39.52 -6.14 30.88
C GLY A 210 40.49 -6.04 32.05
N LEU A 211 39.99 -6.22 33.28
CA LEU A 211 40.80 -6.15 34.51
C LEU A 211 41.69 -7.38 34.77
N VAL A 212 41.45 -8.51 34.10
CA VAL A 212 42.26 -9.74 34.25
C VAL A 212 43.48 -9.76 33.31
N VAL A 213 43.59 -8.79 32.39
CA VAL A 213 44.67 -8.71 31.37
C VAL A 213 45.61 -7.53 31.63
N SER A 214 45.59 -6.91 32.81
CA SER A 214 46.45 -5.78 33.20
C SER A 214 47.44 -6.16 34.30
#